data_AF-A0A7C5Q9W6-F1
#
_entry.id   AF-A0A7C5Q9W6-F1
#
_cell.length_a   1.000
_cell.length_b   1.000
_cell.length_c   1.000
_cell.angle_alpha   90.00
_cell.angle_beta   90.00
_cell.angle_gamma   90.00
#
_symmetry.space_group_name_H-M   'P 1'
#
loop_
_entity.id
_entity.type
_entity.pdbx_description
1 polymer ?
#
loop_
_entity_poly.entity_id
_entity_poly.type
_entity_poly.pdbx_seq_one_letter_code
_entity_poly.pdbx_strand_id
1 'polypeptide(L)'
;MKNSIIFFLIIFITGFPSEAVSFDEGFTQKDRELLIELKVRMTEIDKRFEQIDKRFEQIDKRFEQVDKRLEQVDKRFEQVDKRFEEIIHFMYILAGIFTSLVIATLGFGYWDRRTAIKEARREVIEYIEKEGLIRRIVDVMKELAKEDIKIESALKKFNIL
;
A
#
# COMPACT_ATOMS: atom_id res chain seq x y z
N MET A 1 -20.36 -78.45 -82.54
CA MET A 1 -20.70 -77.40 -81.55
C MET A 1 -19.50 -76.82 -80.79
N LYS A 2 -18.48 -77.61 -80.39
CA LYS A 2 -17.29 -77.10 -79.67
C LYS A 2 -16.51 -75.99 -80.41
N ASN A 3 -16.36 -76.08 -81.73
CA ASN A 3 -15.57 -75.12 -82.51
C ASN A 3 -16.23 -73.74 -82.64
N SER A 4 -17.58 -73.67 -82.55
CA SER A 4 -18.32 -72.41 -82.62
C SER A 4 -18.21 -71.62 -81.32
N ILE A 5 -18.20 -72.32 -80.19
CA ILE A 5 -18.03 -71.70 -78.86
C ILE A 5 -16.63 -71.11 -78.73
N ILE A 6 -15.60 -71.81 -79.23
CA ILE A 6 -14.22 -71.31 -79.25
C ILE A 6 -14.11 -70.03 -80.10
N PHE A 7 -14.80 -69.97 -81.24
CA PHE A 7 -14.81 -68.77 -82.09
C PHE A 7 -15.47 -67.56 -81.41
N PHE A 8 -16.58 -67.77 -80.71
CA PHE A 8 -17.23 -66.71 -79.92
C PHE A 8 -16.38 -66.27 -78.73
N LEU A 9 -15.67 -67.19 -78.09
CA LEU A 9 -14.78 -66.90 -76.97
C LEU A 9 -13.54 -66.11 -77.41
N ILE A 10 -13.01 -66.39 -78.62
CA ILE A 10 -11.93 -65.62 -79.23
C ILE A 10 -12.39 -64.20 -79.59
N ILE A 11 -13.58 -64.05 -80.20
CA ILE A 11 -14.14 -62.71 -80.51
C ILE A 11 -14.40 -61.90 -79.24
N PHE A 12 -14.78 -62.54 -78.14
CA PHE A 12 -14.98 -61.87 -76.86
C PHE A 12 -13.66 -61.41 -76.22
N ILE A 13 -12.56 -62.16 -76.43
CA ILE A 13 -11.22 -61.80 -75.95
C ILE A 13 -10.58 -60.73 -76.87
N THR A 14 -10.82 -60.76 -78.18
CA THR A 14 -10.25 -59.79 -79.14
C THR A 14 -11.10 -58.54 -79.34
N GLY A 15 -12.39 -58.59 -78.99
CA GLY A 15 -13.38 -57.53 -79.21
C GLY A 15 -13.74 -56.74 -77.96
N PHE A 16 -13.22 -57.12 -76.78
CA PHE A 16 -13.18 -56.23 -75.64
C PHE A 16 -12.10 -55.18 -75.91
N PRO A 17 -12.43 -53.89 -76.11
CA PRO A 17 -11.41 -52.87 -75.96
C PRO A 17 -10.88 -53.04 -74.55
N SER A 18 -9.60 -53.41 -74.43
CA SER A 18 -8.88 -53.32 -73.18
C SER A 18 -8.70 -51.84 -72.87
N GLU A 19 -9.78 -51.17 -72.50
CA GLU A 19 -9.71 -50.04 -71.59
C GLU A 19 -9.39 -50.66 -70.24
N ALA A 20 -8.16 -51.16 -70.10
CA ALA A 20 -7.48 -51.00 -68.83
C ALA A 20 -7.58 -49.49 -68.58
N VAL A 21 -8.44 -49.09 -67.66
CA VAL A 21 -8.38 -47.77 -67.07
C VAL A 21 -7.06 -47.74 -66.30
N SER A 22 -5.96 -47.51 -67.04
CA SER A 22 -4.76 -46.95 -66.48
C SER A 22 -5.13 -45.52 -66.15
N PHE A 23 -5.63 -45.30 -64.93
CA PHE A 23 -5.58 -43.98 -64.32
C PHE A 23 -4.10 -43.70 -63.99
N ASP A 24 -3.30 -43.54 -65.03
CA ASP A 24 -1.97 -42.96 -64.96
C ASP A 24 -2.15 -41.51 -65.38
N GLU A 25 -2.82 -40.72 -64.52
CA GLU A 25 -2.67 -39.27 -64.57
C GLU A 25 -1.24 -38.97 -64.12
N GLY A 26 -0.29 -39.17 -65.05
CA GLY A 26 1.10 -38.79 -64.86
C GLY A 26 1.17 -37.30 -64.53
N PHE A 27 2.10 -36.94 -63.65
CA PHE A 27 2.29 -35.58 -63.14
C PHE A 27 2.21 -34.53 -64.26
N THR A 28 1.09 -33.80 -64.29
CA THR A 28 0.74 -32.94 -65.42
C THR A 28 1.59 -31.67 -65.43
N GLN A 29 1.62 -30.95 -66.56
CA GLN A 29 2.27 -29.64 -66.60
C GLN A 29 1.68 -28.67 -65.56
N LYS A 30 0.37 -28.75 -65.34
CA LYS A 30 -0.35 -27.95 -64.34
C LYS A 30 0.12 -28.26 -62.92
N ASP A 31 0.38 -29.53 -62.61
CA ASP A 31 0.91 -29.94 -61.30
C ASP A 31 2.35 -29.43 -61.08
N ARG A 32 3.17 -29.37 -62.13
CA ARG A 32 4.51 -28.76 -62.09
C ARG A 32 4.44 -27.27 -61.81
N GLU A 33 3.53 -26.55 -62.46
CA GLU A 33 3.34 -25.12 -62.25
C GLU A 33 2.86 -24.82 -60.82
N LEU A 34 1.90 -25.62 -60.30
CA LEU A 34 1.44 -25.52 -58.91
C LEU A 34 2.56 -25.78 -57.90
N LEU A 35 3.44 -26.76 -58.13
CA LEU A 35 4.59 -27.00 -57.26
C LEU A 35 5.58 -25.83 -57.27
N ILE A 36 5.82 -25.22 -58.44
CA ILE A 36 6.70 -24.06 -58.55
C ILE A 36 6.10 -22.88 -57.78
N GLU A 37 4.80 -22.60 -57.95
CA GLU A 37 4.11 -21.54 -57.22
C GLU A 37 4.14 -21.80 -55.71
N LEU A 38 3.89 -23.04 -55.28
CA LEU A 38 3.94 -23.43 -53.87
C LEU A 38 5.34 -23.21 -53.29
N LYS A 39 6.39 -23.58 -54.02
CA LYS A 39 7.78 -23.39 -53.59
C LYS A 39 8.14 -21.91 -53.44
N VAL A 40 7.67 -21.07 -54.36
CA VAL A 40 7.85 -19.61 -54.28
C VAL A 40 7.13 -19.04 -53.07
N ARG A 41 5.86 -19.42 -52.83
CA ARG A 41 5.11 -19.00 -51.63
C ARG A 41 5.79 -19.45 -50.34
N MET A 42 6.30 -20.68 -50.28
CA MET A 42 7.04 -21.17 -49.10
C MET A 42 8.30 -20.35 -48.85
N THR A 43 9.07 -20.02 -49.90
CA THR A 43 10.26 -19.17 -49.77
C THR A 43 9.91 -17.75 -49.30
N GLU A 44 8.76 -17.21 -49.72
CA GLU A 44 8.26 -15.93 -49.23
C GLU A 44 7.85 -16.00 -47.76
N ILE A 45 7.17 -17.08 -47.36
CA ILE A 45 6.81 -17.36 -45.97
C ILE A 45 8.07 -17.44 -45.09
N ASP A 46 9.10 -18.17 -45.51
CA ASP A 46 10.36 -18.29 -44.77
C ASP A 46 11.02 -16.93 -44.54
N LYS A 47 11.06 -16.07 -45.57
CA LYS A 47 11.57 -14.70 -45.44
C LYS A 47 10.76 -13.85 -44.46
N ARG A 48 9.43 -14.02 -44.43
CA ARG A 48 8.56 -13.32 -43.47
C ARG A 48 8.80 -13.82 -42.05
N PHE A 49 9.02 -15.11 -41.85
CA PHE A 49 9.39 -15.65 -40.54
C PHE A 49 10.75 -15.12 -40.07
N GLU A 50 11.76 -15.08 -40.93
CA GLU A 50 13.07 -14.50 -40.56
C GLU A 50 12.95 -13.01 -40.16
N GLN A 51 12.07 -12.26 -40.82
CA GLN A 51 11.77 -10.88 -40.42
C GLN A 51 11.05 -10.80 -39.07
N ILE A 52 10.15 -11.74 -38.78
CA ILE A 52 9.46 -11.84 -37.50
C ILE A 52 10.46 -12.16 -36.39
N ASP A 53 11.36 -13.11 -36.59
CA ASP A 53 12.40 -13.48 -35.61
C ASP A 53 13.28 -12.29 -35.26
N LYS A 54 13.76 -11.55 -36.28
CA LYS A 54 14.53 -10.31 -36.06
C LYS A 54 13.76 -9.26 -35.26
N ARG A 55 12.44 -9.17 -35.44
CA ARG A 55 11.60 -8.26 -34.64
C ARG A 55 11.44 -8.74 -33.21
N PHE A 56 11.33 -10.04 -32.98
CA PHE A 56 11.30 -10.60 -31.62
C PHE A 56 12.62 -10.38 -30.88
N GLU A 57 13.76 -10.59 -31.53
CA GLU A 57 15.07 -10.27 -30.92
C GLU A 57 15.19 -8.78 -30.52
N GLN A 58 14.64 -7.87 -31.34
CA GLN A 58 14.60 -6.45 -30.99
C GLN A 58 13.67 -6.16 -29.82
N ILE A 59 12.55 -6.88 -29.71
CA ILE A 59 11.62 -6.78 -28.59
C ILE A 59 12.30 -7.26 -27.31
N ASP A 60 12.98 -8.39 -27.34
CA ASP A 60 13.71 -8.94 -26.17
C ASP A 60 14.76 -7.96 -25.65
N LYS A 61 15.56 -7.38 -26.55
CA LYS A 61 16.54 -6.33 -26.17
C LYS A 61 15.88 -5.11 -25.53
N ARG A 62 14.67 -4.73 -25.97
CA ARG A 62 13.93 -3.63 -25.35
C ARG A 62 13.41 -4.00 -23.97
N PHE A 63 12.94 -5.23 -23.78
CA PHE A 63 12.52 -5.72 -22.46
C PHE A 63 13.69 -5.74 -21.48
N GLU A 64 14.86 -6.25 -21.87
CA GLU A 64 16.06 -6.19 -21.03
C GLU A 64 16.44 -4.76 -20.61
N GLN A 65 16.25 -3.78 -21.51
CA GLN A 65 16.47 -2.37 -21.18
C GLN A 65 15.42 -1.83 -20.20
N VAL A 66 14.17 -2.26 -20.32
CA VAL A 66 13.10 -1.91 -19.36
C VAL A 66 13.42 -2.48 -17.99
N ASP A 67 13.81 -3.75 -17.90
CA ASP A 67 14.16 -4.41 -16.64
C ASP A 67 15.30 -3.68 -15.93
N LYS A 68 16.38 -3.34 -16.65
CA LYS A 68 17.48 -2.55 -16.10
C LYS A 68 17.04 -1.18 -15.57
N ARG A 69 16.07 -0.54 -16.23
CA ARG A 69 15.52 0.75 -15.76
C ARG A 69 14.67 0.56 -14.52
N LEU A 70 13.89 -0.52 -14.43
CA LEU A 70 13.09 -0.83 -13.25
C LEU A 70 14.00 -1.12 -12.04
N GLU A 71 15.06 -1.90 -12.21
CA GLU A 71 16.06 -2.13 -11.14
C GLU A 71 16.69 -0.81 -10.65
N GLN A 72 16.97 0.13 -11.55
CA GLN A 72 17.48 1.46 -11.16
C GLN A 72 16.44 2.28 -10.39
N VAL A 73 15.16 2.17 -10.77
CA VAL A 73 14.05 2.82 -10.07
C VAL A 73 13.91 2.23 -8.66
N ASP A 74 13.96 0.91 -8.50
CA ASP A 74 13.89 0.24 -7.21
C ASP A 74 15.02 0.69 -6.28
N LYS A 75 16.27 0.75 -6.77
CA LYS A 75 17.41 1.27 -6.00
C LYS A 75 17.21 2.71 -5.54
N ARG A 76 16.57 3.55 -6.37
CA ARG A 76 16.27 4.94 -6.00
C ARG A 76 15.17 5.00 -4.94
N PHE A 77 14.16 4.15 -5.02
CA PHE A 77 13.14 4.05 -3.99
C PHE A 77 13.72 3.59 -2.65
N GLU A 78 14.59 2.58 -2.65
CA GLU A 78 15.26 2.12 -1.43
C GLU A 78 16.10 3.23 -0.77
N GLN A 79 16.76 4.08 -1.57
CA GLN A 79 17.48 5.25 -1.04
C GLN A 79 16.53 6.31 -0.46
N VAL A 80 15.36 6.51 -1.07
CA VAL A 80 14.34 7.44 -0.57
C VAL A 80 13.78 6.93 0.76
N ASP A 81 13.48 5.65 0.87
CA ASP A 81 12.97 5.03 2.10
C ASP A 81 13.96 5.21 3.27
N LYS A 82 15.25 4.95 3.05
CA LYS A 82 16.29 5.19 4.07
C LYS A 82 16.32 6.64 4.56
N ARG A 83 16.20 7.61 3.64
CA ARG A 83 16.15 9.03 4.02
C ARG A 83 14.88 9.38 4.79
N PHE A 84 13.74 8.76 4.47
CA PHE A 84 12.51 8.94 5.23
C PHE A 84 12.61 8.35 6.63
N GLU A 85 13.21 7.16 6.79
CA GLU A 85 13.49 6.57 8.10
C GLU A 85 14.35 7.49 8.97
N GLU A 86 15.41 8.08 8.41
CA GLU A 86 16.25 9.07 9.11
C GLU A 86 15.46 10.31 9.55
N ILE A 87 14.61 10.85 8.68
CA ILE A 87 13.76 12.02 8.99
C ILE A 87 12.76 11.67 10.11
N ILE A 88 12.10 10.52 10.02
CA ILE A 88 11.16 10.05 11.04
C ILE A 88 11.87 9.87 12.38
N HIS A 89 13.08 9.28 12.36
CA HIS A 89 13.87 9.08 13.56
C HIS A 89 14.26 10.41 14.21
N PHE A 90 14.68 11.41 13.42
CA PHE A 90 14.95 12.76 13.92
C PHE A 90 13.70 13.42 14.50
N MET A 91 12.55 13.27 13.82
CA MET A 91 11.27 13.80 14.28
C MET A 91 10.85 13.21 15.63
N TYR A 92 11.06 11.91 15.85
CA TYR A 92 10.79 11.28 17.16
C TYR A 92 11.68 11.83 18.27
N ILE A 93 12.97 12.07 18.00
CA ILE A 93 13.87 12.67 18.98
C ILE A 93 13.40 14.09 19.34
N LEU A 94 13.06 14.90 18.33
CA LEU A 94 12.57 16.26 18.54
C LEU A 94 11.25 16.27 19.32
N ALA A 95 10.31 15.39 18.97
CA ALA A 95 9.05 15.23 19.69
C ALA A 95 9.26 14.78 21.14
N GLY A 96 10.24 13.90 21.39
CA GLY A 96 10.63 13.47 22.72
C GLY A 96 11.17 14.62 23.58
N ILE A 97 12.07 15.45 23.03
CA ILE A 97 12.59 16.65 23.71
C ILE A 97 11.47 17.66 23.98
N PHE A 98 10.61 17.91 23.00
CA PHE A 98 9.48 18.81 23.17
C PHE A 98 8.53 18.31 24.26
N THR A 99 8.19 17.03 24.24
CA THR A 99 7.30 16.42 25.24
C THR A 99 7.91 16.46 26.64
N SER A 100 9.22 16.19 26.77
CA SER A 100 9.90 16.27 28.07
C SER A 100 9.93 17.70 28.62
N LEU A 101 10.16 18.70 27.78
CA LEU A 101 10.07 20.12 28.15
C LEU A 101 8.65 20.53 28.57
N VAL A 102 7.63 20.06 27.85
CA VAL A 102 6.22 20.32 28.20
C VAL A 102 5.88 19.72 29.55
N ILE A 103 6.26 18.45 29.78
CA ILE A 103 6.04 17.77 31.06
C ILE A 103 6.79 18.48 32.19
N ALA A 104 8.04 18.88 31.96
CA ALA A 104 8.83 19.62 32.94
C ALA A 104 8.18 20.98 33.28
N THR A 105 7.72 21.71 32.28
CA THR A 105 7.09 23.03 32.47
C THR A 105 5.75 22.91 33.20
N LEU A 106 4.88 21.98 32.79
CA LEU A 106 3.59 21.74 33.44
C LEU A 106 3.79 21.18 34.86
N GLY A 107 4.73 20.25 35.03
CA GLY A 107 5.10 19.68 36.31
C GLY A 107 5.65 20.71 37.28
N PHE A 108 6.53 21.59 36.81
CA PHE A 108 7.07 22.71 37.60
C PHE A 108 5.95 23.68 38.01
N GLY A 109 5.06 24.08 37.08
CA GLY A 109 3.94 24.95 37.42
C GLY A 109 2.97 24.31 38.43
N TYR A 110 2.72 23.00 38.32
CA TYR A 110 1.91 22.26 39.30
C TYR A 110 2.59 22.20 40.68
N TRP A 111 3.90 21.96 40.72
CA TRP A 111 4.67 21.90 41.96
C TRP A 111 4.82 23.27 42.64
N ASP A 112 5.17 24.31 41.89
CA ASP A 112 5.34 25.68 42.38
C ASP A 112 4.05 26.21 43.01
N ARG A 113 2.91 26.01 42.34
CA ARG A 113 1.59 26.36 42.88
C ARG A 113 1.31 25.66 44.23
N ARG A 114 1.72 24.40 44.37
CA ARG A 114 1.55 23.65 45.63
C ARG A 114 2.47 24.19 46.74
N THR A 115 3.68 24.63 46.39
CA THR A 115 4.65 25.20 47.34
C THR A 115 4.23 26.61 47.78
N ALA A 116 3.82 27.48 46.86
CA ALA A 116 3.40 28.86 47.16
C ALA A 116 2.17 28.93 48.09
N ILE A 117 1.17 28.05 47.88
CA ILE A 117 -0.03 28.00 48.73
C ILE A 117 0.33 27.58 50.16
N LYS A 118 1.34 26.72 50.33
CA LYS A 118 1.78 26.28 51.66
C LYS A 118 2.42 27.41 52.45
N GLU A 119 3.25 28.22 51.81
CA GLU A 119 3.92 29.35 52.43
C GLU A 119 2.93 30.47 52.79
N ALA A 120 2.04 30.82 51.85
CA ALA A 120 1.00 31.82 52.09
C ALA A 120 0.06 31.42 53.25
N ARG A 121 -0.28 30.14 53.39
CA ARG A 121 -1.06 29.68 54.56
C ARG A 121 -0.30 29.84 55.87
N ARG A 122 1.02 29.63 55.89
CA ARG A 122 1.82 29.79 57.10
C ARG A 122 1.89 31.24 57.54
N GLU A 123 2.23 32.15 56.63
CA GLU A 123 2.31 33.58 56.94
C GLU A 123 0.96 34.13 57.43
N VAL A 124 -0.15 33.73 56.78
CA VAL A 124 -1.49 34.13 57.21
C VAL A 124 -1.82 33.59 58.60
N ILE A 125 -1.50 32.34 58.92
CA ILE A 125 -1.74 31.78 60.27
C ILE A 125 -0.90 32.53 61.31
N GLU A 126 0.38 32.77 61.03
CA GLU A 126 1.29 33.42 61.97
C GLU A 126 0.92 34.89 62.20
N TYR A 127 0.50 35.60 61.16
CA TYR A 127 -0.05 36.96 61.25
C TYR A 127 -1.31 37.00 62.12
N ILE A 128 -2.25 36.11 61.85
CA ILE A 128 -3.52 36.01 62.59
C ILE A 128 -3.27 35.69 64.07
N GLU A 129 -2.29 34.85 64.37
CA GLU A 129 -1.92 34.44 65.73
C GLU A 129 -1.18 35.57 66.48
N LYS A 130 -0.22 36.24 65.83
CA LYS A 130 0.53 37.37 66.42
C LYS A 130 -0.35 38.59 66.70
N GLU A 131 -1.26 38.93 65.80
CA GLU A 131 -2.15 40.07 66.00
C GLU A 131 -3.33 39.77 66.93
N GLY A 132 -3.54 38.52 67.34
CA GLY A 132 -4.72 38.13 68.13
C GLY A 132 -6.03 38.54 67.47
N LEU A 133 -6.05 38.64 66.13
CA LEU A 133 -7.18 39.16 65.36
C LEU A 133 -8.44 38.32 65.58
N ILE A 134 -8.27 36.99 65.68
CA ILE A 134 -9.37 36.06 66.02
C ILE A 134 -10.01 36.45 67.35
N ARG A 135 -9.19 36.77 68.36
CA ARG A 135 -9.68 37.10 69.70
C ARG A 135 -10.47 38.41 69.68
N ARG A 136 -9.94 39.44 69.02
CA ARG A 136 -10.63 40.73 68.83
C ARG A 136 -11.95 40.59 68.06
N ILE A 137 -11.96 39.81 66.97
CA ILE A 137 -13.17 39.55 66.20
C ILE A 137 -14.21 38.81 67.06
N VAL A 138 -13.77 37.80 67.82
CA VAL A 138 -14.65 37.06 68.74
C VAL A 138 -15.23 37.98 69.81
N ASP A 139 -14.44 38.88 70.39
CA ASP A 139 -14.90 39.81 71.42
C ASP A 139 -15.92 40.82 70.86
N VAL A 140 -15.66 41.38 69.67
CA VAL A 140 -16.62 42.26 68.99
C VAL A 140 -17.90 41.51 68.62
N MET A 141 -17.79 40.25 68.17
CA MET A 141 -18.98 39.42 67.90
C MET A 141 -19.76 39.10 69.17
N LYS A 142 -19.10 38.88 70.31
CA LYS A 142 -19.76 38.68 71.62
C LYS A 142 -20.48 39.94 72.09
N GLU A 143 -19.96 41.12 71.77
CA GLU A 143 -20.60 42.39 72.10
C GLU A 143 -21.85 42.61 71.24
N LEU A 144 -21.73 42.41 69.91
CA LEU A 144 -22.85 42.48 68.98
C LEU A 144 -23.94 41.43 69.24
N ALA A 145 -23.58 40.26 69.78
CA ALA A 145 -24.53 39.22 70.18
C ALA A 145 -25.47 39.65 71.31
N LYS A 146 -25.13 40.68 72.08
CA LYS A 146 -26.04 41.23 73.09
C LYS A 146 -27.17 42.05 72.47
N GLU A 147 -26.99 42.53 71.24
CA GLU A 147 -27.93 43.40 70.53
C GLU A 147 -28.67 42.66 69.40
N ASP A 148 -28.07 41.62 68.80
CA ASP A 148 -28.65 40.85 67.69
C ASP A 148 -28.80 39.34 68.00
N ILE A 149 -30.05 38.87 68.05
CA ILE A 149 -30.45 37.47 68.29
C ILE A 149 -29.85 36.50 67.24
N LYS A 150 -29.68 36.94 65.98
CA LYS A 150 -29.08 36.10 64.93
C LYS A 150 -27.60 35.85 65.19
N ILE A 151 -26.88 36.82 65.74
CA ILE A 151 -25.46 36.68 66.06
C ILE A 151 -25.29 35.83 67.33
N GLU A 152 -26.14 36.01 68.34
CA GLU A 152 -26.14 35.18 69.56
C GLU A 152 -26.34 33.69 69.25
N SER A 153 -27.35 33.37 68.44
CA SER A 153 -27.65 32.01 68.04
C SER A 153 -26.54 31.40 67.17
N ALA A 154 -25.89 32.20 66.32
CA ALA A 154 -24.72 31.78 65.56
C ALA A 154 -23.51 31.47 66.47
N LEU A 155 -23.23 32.30 67.48
CA LEU A 155 -22.11 32.07 68.40
C LEU A 155 -22.32 30.86 69.32
N LYS A 156 -23.54 30.64 69.81
CA LYS A 156 -23.91 29.43 70.55
C LYS A 156 -23.69 28.17 69.73
N LYS A 157 -23.96 28.21 68.42
CA LYS A 157 -23.74 27.08 67.50
C LYS A 157 -22.27 26.70 67.35
N PHE A 158 -21.35 27.67 67.45
CA PHE A 158 -19.91 27.42 67.44
C PHE A 158 -19.32 27.18 68.85
N ASN A 159 -20.15 27.14 69.90
CA ASN A 159 -19.73 26.93 71.29
C ASN A 159 -18.75 28.01 71.81
N ILE A 160 -18.84 29.23 71.27
CA ILE A 160 -17.95 30.36 71.58
C ILE A 160 -18.54 31.26 72.70
N LEU A 161 -19.85 31.11 72.95
CA LEU A 161 -20.63 31.85 73.95
C LEU A 161 -21.03 30.95 75.13
#